data_AF-A0A940ZWH1-F1
#
_entry.id   AF-A0A940ZWH1-F1
#
_cell.length_a   1.000
_cell.length_b   1.000
_cell.length_c   1.000
_cell.angle_alpha   90.00
_cell.angle_beta   90.00
_cell.angle_gamma   90.00
#
_symmetry.space_group_name_H-M   'P 1'
#
loop_
_entity.id
_entity.type
_entity.pdbx_description
1 polymer ?
#
loop_
_entity_poly.entity_id
_entity_poly.type
_entity_poly.pdbx_seq_one_letter_code
_entity_poly.pdbx_strand_id
1 'polypeptide(L)' 'MILIANGIVLTLGKSNQVIPNGGVLIQDSKIKEIGSTQDLKTRFPDAEFIDARGKL' A
#
# COMPACT_ATOMS: atom_id res chain seq x y z
N MET A 1 -11.11 -1.01 -6.29
CA MET A 1 -10.05 -0.88 -5.24
C MET A 1 -8.80 -0.36 -5.92
N ILE A 2 -8.06 0.51 -5.26
CA ILE A 2 -6.80 1.08 -5.78
C ILE A 2 -5.67 0.59 -4.88
N LEU A 3 -4.62 0.04 -5.47
CA LEU A 3 -3.39 -0.34 -4.80
C LEU A 3 -2.27 0.62 -5.22
N ILE A 4 -1.90 1.53 -4.31
CA ILE A 4 -0.72 2.39 -4.46
C ILE A 4 0.44 1.66 -3.80
N ALA A 5 1.48 1.27 -4.54
CA ALA A 5 2.55 0.44 -3.97
C ALA A 5 3.93 0.68 -4.60
N ASN A 6 4.92 -0.10 -4.17
CA ASN A 6 6.36 0.05 -4.42
C ASN A 6 7.01 1.31 -3.80
N GLY A 7 6.27 2.07 -3.00
CA GLY A 7 6.79 3.23 -2.28
C GLY A 7 7.40 2.85 -0.93
N ILE A 8 7.86 3.85 -0.18
CA ILE A 8 8.10 3.70 1.25
C ILE A 8 6.80 4.12 1.94
N VAL A 9 6.17 3.25 2.72
CA VAL A 9 4.96 3.65 3.48
C VAL A 9 5.36 4.00 4.91
N LEU A 10 5.04 5.22 5.32
CA LEU A 10 5.17 5.67 6.71
C LEU A 10 3.78 5.75 7.35
N THR A 11 3.53 4.95 8.39
CA THR A 11 2.29 5.07 9.17
C THR A 11 2.54 5.93 10.41
N LEU A 12 1.65 6.87 10.69
CA LEU A 12 1.78 7.81 11.83
C LEU A 12 0.79 7.49 12.97
N GLY A 13 0.14 6.34 12.90
CA GLY A 13 -0.82 5.86 13.90
C GLY A 13 -0.15 5.05 15.02
N LYS A 14 -0.96 4.31 15.78
CA LYS A 14 -0.46 3.45 16.87
C LYS A 14 0.58 2.43 16.42
N SER A 15 0.43 1.90 15.22
CA SER A 15 1.37 0.96 14.60
C SER A 15 2.35 1.75 13.72
N ASN A 16 3.06 2.69 14.33
CA ASN A 16 4.02 3.61 13.70
C ASN A 16 5.19 2.83 13.12
N GLN A 17 5.22 2.67 11.80
CA GLN A 17 6.17 1.82 11.10
C GLN A 17 6.61 2.46 9.78
N VAL A 18 7.82 2.09 9.36
CA VAL A 18 8.36 2.33 8.03
C VAL A 18 8.29 1.01 7.27
N ILE A 19 7.62 0.98 6.13
CA ILE A 19 7.48 -0.20 5.28
C ILE A 19 8.16 0.08 3.93
N PRO A 20 9.42 -0.35 3.76
CA PRO A 20 10.10 -0.28 2.46
C PRO A 20 9.39 -1.16 1.43
N ASN A 21 9.27 -0.69 0.19
CA ASN A 21 8.50 -1.36 -0.87
C ASN A 21 7.08 -1.73 -0.40
N GLY A 22 6.46 -0.83 0.38
CA GLY A 22 5.12 -0.99 0.92
C GLY A 22 4.04 -0.53 -0.06
N GLY A 23 2.80 -0.79 0.32
CA GLY A 23 1.64 -0.27 -0.37
C GLY A 23 0.45 -0.04 0.56
N VAL A 24 -0.50 0.73 0.04
CA VAL A 24 -1.78 1.04 0.68
C VAL A 24 -2.89 0.65 -0.29
N LEU A 25 -3.74 -0.27 0.14
CA LEU A 25 -4.95 -0.65 -0.57
C LEU A 25 -6.10 0.23 -0.09
N ILE A 26 -6.73 0.92 -1.02
CA ILE A 26 -7.87 1.80 -0.80
C ILE A 26 -9.11 1.14 -1.39
N GLN A 27 -10.16 1.05 -0.58
CA GLN A 27 -11.50 0.69 -1.03
C GLN A 27 -12.44 1.85 -0.72
N ASP A 28 -13.11 2.34 -1.76
CA ASP A 28 -13.96 3.53 -1.71
C ASP A 28 -13.17 4.73 -1.16
N SER A 29 -13.53 5.23 0.03
CA SER A 29 -12.85 6.36 0.69
C SER A 29 -12.01 5.95 1.90
N LYS A 30 -11.73 4.65 2.08
CA LYS A 30 -11.04 4.14 3.27
C LYS A 30 -9.82 3.30 2.91
N ILE A 31 -8.80 3.37 3.78
CA ILE A 31 -7.70 2.42 3.77
C ILE A 31 -8.26 1.07 4.22
N LYS A 32 -8.22 0.09 3.33
CA LYS A 32 -8.61 -1.29 3.61
C LYS A 32 -7.46 -2.07 4.21
N GLU A 33 -6.25 -1.86 3.67
CA GLU A 33 -5.08 -2.61 4.10
C GLU A 33 -3.77 -1.87 3.81
N ILE A 34 -2.75 -2.12 4.62
CA ILE A 34 -1.37 -1.63 4.47
C ILE A 34 -0.44 -2.83 4.62
N GLY A 35 0.58 -2.94 3.78
CA GLY A 35 1.51 -4.07 3.82
C GLY A 35 2.61 -3.98 2.78
N SER A 36 3.31 -5.10 2.56
CA SER A 36 4.30 -5.19 1.49
C SER A 36 3.63 -5.16 0.12
N THR A 37 4.31 -4.62 -0.90
CA THR A 37 3.77 -4.61 -2.26
C THR A 37 3.49 -6.02 -2.78
N GLN A 38 4.36 -6.98 -2.44
CA GLN A 38 4.22 -8.35 -2.91
C GLN A 38 2.98 -9.03 -2.33
N ASP A 39 2.73 -8.88 -1.02
CA ASP A 39 1.56 -9.48 -0.37
C ASP A 39 0.27 -8.85 -0.91
N LEU A 40 0.24 -7.51 -1.03
CA LEU A 40 -0.93 -6.81 -1.52
C LEU A 40 -1.25 -7.15 -2.98
N LYS A 41 -0.24 -7.24 -3.86
CA LYS A 41 -0.45 -7.69 -5.25
C LYS A 41 -0.95 -9.12 -5.34
N THR A 42 -0.44 -10.01 -4.49
CA THR A 42 -0.86 -11.42 -4.47
C THR A 42 -2.31 -11.57 -4.02
N ARG A 43 -2.72 -10.80 -3.01
CA ARG A 43 -4.07 -10.88 -2.43
C ARG A 43 -5.12 -10.08 -3.19
N PHE A 44 -4.71 -9.03 -3.90
CA PHE A 44 -5.59 -8.12 -4.63
C PHE A 44 -5.10 -7.91 -6.08
N PRO A 45 -5.00 -8.98 -6.89
CA PRO A 45 -4.44 -8.89 -8.24
C PRO A 45 -5.26 -8.01 -9.19
N ASP A 46 -6.58 -7.88 -8.95
CA ASP A 46 -7.50 -7.11 -9.78
C ASP A 46 -7.63 -5.63 -9.34
N ALA A 47 -6.88 -5.20 -8.31
CA ALA A 47 -6.89 -3.80 -7.90
C ALA A 47 -6.19 -2.92 -8.95
N GLU A 48 -6.75 -1.73 -9.19
CA GLU A 48 -6.08 -0.74 -10.04
C GLU A 48 -4.72 -0.39 -9.42
N PHE A 49 -3.65 -0.58 -10.19
CA PHE A 49 -2.29 -0.46 -9.68
C PHE A 49 -1.69 0.90 -9.99
N ILE A 50 -1.26 1.62 -8.95
CA ILE A 50 -0.51 2.87 -9.06
C ILE A 50 0.90 2.63 -8.53
N ASP A 51 1.88 2.90 -9.38
CA ASP A 51 3.29 2.73 -9.05
C ASP A 51 3.86 3.96 -8.36
N ALA A 52 4.24 3.81 -7.09
CA ALA A 52 4.81 4.84 -6.23
C ALA A 52 6.32 4.64 -5.97
N ARG A 53 7.04 3.91 -6.85
CA ARG A 53 8.50 3.78 -6.75
C ARG A 53 9.20 5.13 -6.60
N GLY A 54 10.10 5.20 -5.62
CA GLY A 54 10.86 6.43 -5.31
C GLY A 54 10.01 7.53 -4.66
N LYS A 55 8.82 7.21 -4.16
CA LYS A 55 7.95 8.11 -3.37
C LYS A 55 7.82 7.61 -1.93
N LEU A 56 7.38 8.51 -1.05
CA LEU A 56 7.03 8.31 0.36
C LEU A 56 5.52 8.50 0.52
#